data_AF-A0A9X2JYT2-F1
#
_entry.id   AF-A0A9X2JYT2-F1
#
_cell.length_a   1.000
_cell.length_b   1.000
_cell.length_c   1.000
_cell.angle_alpha   90.00
_cell.angle_beta   90.00
_cell.angle_gamma   90.00
#
_symmetry.space_group_name_H-M   'P 1'
#
loop_
_entity.id
_entity.type
_entity.pdbx_description
1 polymer ?
#
loop_
_entity_poly.entity_id
_entity_poly.type
_entity_poly.pdbx_seq_one_letter_code
_entity_poly.pdbx_strand_id
1 'polypeptide(L)'
;MDQRQAAVSHALVRAHGPARLGAGVLAAPGMIRLTRPDSTGDALPVWPDGVTPSLLDEHQVAPVPVERSGETRRVLAAVLKCCWTDLSVDPWPGDPAPVELVLDTYRELIGRTDDLMRNWARGALRRLHDSAWVVMDDGVVLLGPRCALWPVEAHAQLQELVRRLPEPERPELTVVGDADIVAAARGEVAARAEAVTAAEAVAGAEAAAGAEAVMSADVVAGAGRVEGGVAEFDDLLGGYDERRRAELVAAFMVVEHAAEPVQEVRFAALRDPALRHTLGEMLARRGRTLIQHRDRWISGYDDGAAAAIGALGVAGTPETAHGPLGVSERAVLTLVLVHSVAIPRAEGLLPEDSWSSPHPTPVEELRRHTQLPIGELESALRTLRHAGLLGQVKAGEEAGGYVPGPQFHRLTAAARRRLQEELILAAGPNTPLATAVLARRSAR
;
A
#
# COMPACT_ATOMS: atom_id res chain seq x y z
N MET A 1 2.56 4.32 24.73
CA MET A 1 3.25 4.69 23.48
C MET A 1 3.10 6.18 23.29
N ASP A 2 4.15 6.89 22.87
CA ASP A 2 4.08 8.34 22.60
C ASP A 2 3.17 8.62 21.38
N GLN A 3 2.42 9.73 21.40
CA GLN A 3 1.56 10.17 20.29
C GLN A 3 2.35 10.32 19.00
N ARG A 4 3.60 10.80 19.08
CA ARG A 4 4.48 10.90 17.90
C ARG A 4 4.80 9.53 17.30
N GLN A 5 5.01 8.52 18.13
CA GLN A 5 5.28 7.16 17.67
C GLN A 5 4.01 6.55 17.04
N ALA A 6 2.83 6.80 17.60
CA ALA A 6 1.54 6.41 17.02
C ALA A 6 1.33 7.04 15.63
N ALA A 7 1.59 8.34 15.52
CA ALA A 7 1.51 9.09 14.27
C ALA A 7 2.44 8.51 13.19
N VAL A 8 3.68 8.18 13.55
CA VAL A 8 4.63 7.53 12.62
C VAL A 8 4.14 6.15 12.21
N SER A 9 3.63 5.34 13.15
CA SER A 9 3.04 4.04 12.81
C SER A 9 1.87 4.17 11.82
N HIS A 10 0.93 5.09 12.05
CA HIS A 10 -0.18 5.37 11.11
C HIS A 10 0.31 5.76 9.73
N ALA A 11 1.32 6.64 9.68
CA ALA A 11 1.87 7.09 8.42
C ALA A 11 2.59 5.98 7.65
N LEU A 12 3.37 5.13 8.34
CA LEU A 12 4.01 3.97 7.73
C LEU A 12 2.98 2.97 7.21
N VAL A 13 1.96 2.67 8.01
CA VAL A 13 0.92 1.71 7.62
C VAL A 13 0.13 2.20 6.40
N ARG A 14 -0.14 3.51 6.34
CA ARG A 14 -0.80 4.13 5.20
C ARG A 14 0.08 4.14 3.95
N ALA A 15 1.36 4.44 4.10
CA ALA A 15 2.29 4.53 2.99
C ALA A 15 2.66 3.16 2.41
N HIS A 16 2.78 2.15 3.26
CA HIS A 16 3.44 0.89 2.92
C HIS A 16 2.59 -0.37 3.15
N GLY A 17 1.37 -0.22 3.66
CA GLY A 17 0.51 -1.34 4.02
C GLY A 17 0.69 -1.81 5.47
N PRO A 18 0.12 -2.95 5.84
CA PRO A 18 0.08 -3.42 7.23
C PRO A 18 1.48 -3.49 7.84
N ALA A 19 1.65 -2.98 9.08
CA ALA A 19 2.94 -2.99 9.74
C ALA A 19 3.13 -4.28 10.54
N ARG A 20 4.25 -4.96 10.33
CA ARG A 20 4.66 -6.12 11.12
C ARG A 20 4.87 -5.74 12.58
N LEU A 21 4.33 -6.54 13.49
CA LEU A 21 4.48 -6.45 14.92
C LEU A 21 5.13 -7.73 15.45
N GLY A 22 6.09 -7.56 16.36
CA GLY A 22 6.66 -8.68 17.09
C GLY A 22 5.63 -9.40 17.99
N ALA A 23 6.03 -10.55 18.51
CA ALA A 23 5.21 -11.28 19.49
C ALA A 23 4.93 -10.40 20.72
N GLY A 24 3.65 -10.32 21.12
CA GLY A 24 3.20 -9.52 22.26
C GLY A 24 3.25 -7.99 22.07
N VAL A 25 3.76 -7.48 20.95
CA VAL A 25 3.75 -6.04 20.65
C VAL A 25 2.33 -5.58 20.33
N LEU A 26 1.85 -4.58 21.06
CA LEU A 26 0.53 -3.99 20.87
C LEU A 26 0.50 -3.08 19.63
N ALA A 27 -0.66 -3.04 18.95
CA ALA A 27 -0.89 -2.09 17.88
C ALA A 27 -1.04 -0.66 18.44
N ALA A 28 -0.74 0.33 17.60
CA ALA A 28 -0.97 1.73 17.92
C ALA A 28 -2.48 2.01 18.16
N PRO A 29 -2.85 3.01 18.98
CA PRO A 29 -4.24 3.48 19.06
C PRO A 29 -4.81 3.76 17.67
N GLY A 30 -6.07 3.38 17.42
CA GLY A 30 -6.69 3.47 16.09
C GLY A 30 -6.26 2.38 15.11
N MET A 31 -5.52 1.36 15.56
CA MET A 31 -5.19 0.17 14.79
C MET A 31 -5.67 -1.10 15.49
N ILE A 32 -5.93 -2.14 14.71
CA ILE A 32 -6.12 -3.51 15.21
C ILE A 32 -4.85 -4.33 15.00
N ARG A 33 -4.61 -5.27 15.91
CA ARG A 33 -3.57 -6.30 15.76
C ARG A 33 -4.21 -7.57 15.24
N LEU A 34 -3.81 -8.01 14.06
CA LEU A 34 -4.07 -9.37 13.59
C LEU A 34 -2.98 -10.28 14.12
N THR A 35 -3.35 -11.36 14.79
CA THR A 35 -2.37 -12.32 15.32
C THR A 35 -2.16 -13.46 14.33
N ARG A 36 -0.91 -13.80 14.10
CA ARG A 36 -0.49 -14.91 13.25
C ARG A 36 -0.22 -16.16 14.10
N PRO A 37 -0.19 -17.37 13.48
CA PRO A 37 0.08 -18.61 14.22
C PRO A 37 1.42 -18.60 14.98
N ASP A 38 2.43 -17.90 14.46
CA ASP A 38 3.76 -17.71 15.09
C ASP A 38 3.77 -16.67 16.22
N SER A 39 2.61 -16.23 16.69
CA SER A 39 2.41 -15.16 17.69
C SER A 39 2.85 -13.76 17.26
N THR A 40 3.44 -13.57 16.08
CA THR A 40 3.65 -12.25 15.49
C THR A 40 2.31 -11.64 15.08
N GLY A 41 2.31 -10.40 14.61
CA GLY A 41 1.07 -9.80 14.14
C GLY A 41 1.24 -8.75 13.06
N ASP A 42 0.12 -8.33 12.49
CA ASP A 42 0.04 -7.21 11.56
C ASP A 42 -0.84 -6.11 12.18
N ALA A 43 -0.35 -4.88 12.17
CA ALA A 43 -1.10 -3.69 12.57
C ALA A 43 -1.84 -3.12 11.35
N LEU A 44 -3.14 -2.94 11.49
CA LEU A 44 -3.99 -2.37 10.45
C LEU A 44 -4.76 -1.15 10.98
N PRO A 45 -4.88 -0.07 10.19
CA PRO A 45 -5.62 1.10 10.62
C PRO A 45 -7.12 0.78 10.58
N VAL A 46 -7.83 1.19 11.62
CA VAL A 46 -9.29 1.10 11.67
C VAL A 46 -9.87 2.45 11.25
N TRP A 47 -10.97 2.39 10.54
CA TRP A 47 -11.77 3.56 10.24
C TRP A 47 -12.36 4.12 11.55
N PRO A 48 -12.38 5.45 11.73
CA PRO A 48 -12.93 6.05 12.94
C PRO A 48 -14.39 5.68 13.14
N ASP A 49 -14.80 5.45 14.38
CA ASP A 49 -16.21 5.27 14.72
C ASP A 49 -16.94 4.16 13.92
N GLY A 50 -16.20 3.10 13.55
CA GLY A 50 -16.75 1.96 12.81
C GLY A 50 -17.24 2.28 11.40
N VAL A 51 -16.98 3.49 10.87
CA VAL A 51 -17.41 3.84 9.52
C VAL A 51 -16.73 2.96 8.48
N THR A 52 -17.40 2.79 7.33
CA THR A 52 -16.87 1.98 6.24
C THR A 52 -16.61 2.84 5.00
N PRO A 53 -15.91 2.32 3.98
CA PRO A 53 -15.71 3.03 2.73
C PRO A 53 -17.00 3.51 2.04
N SER A 54 -18.18 2.95 2.37
CA SER A 54 -19.47 3.40 1.81
C SER A 54 -19.78 4.87 2.12
N LEU A 55 -19.23 5.42 3.20
CA LEU A 55 -19.38 6.84 3.54
C LEU A 55 -18.71 7.74 2.47
N LEU A 56 -17.62 7.29 1.86
CA LEU A 56 -17.00 8.01 0.76
C LEU A 56 -17.91 8.03 -0.48
N ASP A 57 -18.60 6.93 -0.76
CA ASP A 57 -19.56 6.83 -1.85
C ASP A 57 -20.78 7.75 -1.63
N GLU A 58 -21.31 7.81 -0.40
CA GLU A 58 -22.38 8.75 -0.01
C GLU A 58 -21.97 10.20 -0.29
N HIS A 59 -20.72 10.53 0.04
CA HIS A 59 -20.13 11.83 -0.27
C HIS A 59 -19.49 11.91 -1.65
N GLN A 60 -19.77 10.99 -2.59
CA GLN A 60 -19.25 11.05 -3.97
C GLN A 60 -17.74 11.33 -4.04
N VAL A 61 -17.00 10.89 -3.03
CA VAL A 61 -15.54 11.03 -2.96
C VAL A 61 -15.00 9.80 -3.65
N ALA A 62 -14.64 9.96 -4.92
CA ALA A 62 -13.91 8.92 -5.62
C ALA A 62 -12.59 8.67 -4.85
N PRO A 63 -12.38 7.48 -4.27
CA PRO A 63 -11.07 7.14 -3.72
C PRO A 63 -10.05 7.15 -4.86
N VAL A 64 -8.75 7.16 -4.52
CA VAL A 64 -7.66 7.07 -5.51
C VAL A 64 -8.00 5.93 -6.51
N PRO A 65 -8.08 6.23 -7.81
CA PRO A 65 -8.64 5.30 -8.78
C PRO A 65 -7.78 4.04 -8.86
N VAL A 66 -8.38 2.90 -8.53
CA VAL A 66 -7.78 1.59 -8.80
C VAL A 66 -7.90 1.34 -10.30
N GLU A 67 -6.78 1.18 -10.98
CA GLU A 67 -6.77 0.85 -12.41
C GLU A 67 -7.57 -0.44 -12.63
N ARG A 68 -8.57 -0.36 -13.53
CA ARG A 68 -9.43 -1.51 -13.88
C ARG A 68 -10.05 -2.14 -12.62
N SER A 69 -10.77 -1.30 -11.86
CA SER A 69 -11.38 -1.71 -10.60
C SER A 69 -12.36 -2.87 -10.75
N GLY A 70 -13.02 -3.01 -11.91
CA GLY A 70 -13.92 -4.13 -12.20
C GLY A 70 -13.17 -5.45 -12.27
N GLU A 71 -12.13 -5.51 -13.09
CA GLU A 71 -11.29 -6.70 -13.28
C GLU A 71 -10.54 -7.05 -11.99
N THR A 72 -9.97 -6.06 -11.31
CA THR A 72 -9.25 -6.26 -10.05
C THR A 72 -10.17 -6.84 -8.96
N ARG A 73 -11.43 -6.39 -8.89
CA ARG A 73 -12.44 -6.97 -7.99
C ARG A 73 -12.80 -8.41 -8.35
N ARG A 74 -12.92 -8.74 -9.64
CA ARG A 74 -13.19 -10.12 -10.09
C ARG A 74 -12.04 -11.07 -9.77
N VAL A 75 -10.79 -10.62 -9.91
CA VAL A 75 -9.62 -11.41 -9.50
C VAL A 75 -9.62 -11.63 -7.99
N LEU A 76 -9.92 -10.60 -7.19
CA LEU A 76 -10.07 -10.78 -5.73
C LEU A 76 -11.19 -11.78 -5.38
N ALA A 77 -12.31 -11.74 -6.10
CA ALA A 77 -13.40 -12.71 -5.92
C ALA A 77 -12.96 -14.14 -6.25
N ALA A 78 -12.18 -14.34 -7.31
CA ALA A 78 -11.58 -15.63 -7.64
C ALA A 78 -10.61 -16.11 -6.55
N VAL A 79 -9.77 -15.22 -6.01
CA VAL A 79 -8.88 -15.55 -4.86
C VAL A 79 -9.72 -15.97 -3.65
N LEU A 80 -10.76 -15.21 -3.30
CA LEU A 80 -11.67 -15.54 -2.21
C LEU A 80 -12.30 -16.92 -2.40
N LYS A 81 -12.75 -17.25 -3.61
CA LYS A 81 -13.30 -18.58 -3.93
C LYS A 81 -12.29 -19.71 -3.73
N CYS A 82 -11.05 -19.52 -4.17
CA CYS A 82 -10.03 -20.55 -4.05
C CYS A 82 -9.54 -20.74 -2.60
N CYS A 83 -9.42 -19.65 -1.84
CA CYS A 83 -8.86 -19.66 -0.49
C CYS A 83 -9.90 -19.90 0.61
N TRP A 84 -11.17 -19.49 0.44
CA TRP A 84 -12.22 -19.68 1.46
C TRP A 84 -13.02 -20.96 1.20
N THR A 85 -12.41 -22.07 1.57
CA THR A 85 -12.91 -23.45 1.42
C THR A 85 -14.06 -23.77 2.37
N ASP A 86 -13.88 -23.44 3.65
CA ASP A 86 -14.88 -23.61 4.69
C ASP A 86 -15.60 -22.27 4.95
N LEU A 87 -16.80 -22.14 4.38
CA LEU A 87 -17.62 -20.94 4.53
C LEU A 87 -18.14 -20.71 5.97
N SER A 88 -17.98 -21.68 6.87
CA SER A 88 -18.41 -21.56 8.26
C SER A 88 -17.42 -20.79 9.14
N VAL A 89 -16.16 -20.66 8.70
CA VAL A 89 -15.11 -19.91 9.41
C VAL A 89 -14.86 -18.54 8.80
N ASP A 90 -14.08 -17.71 9.50
CA ASP A 90 -13.63 -16.42 8.98
C ASP A 90 -12.87 -16.61 7.66
N PRO A 91 -13.12 -15.79 6.62
CA PRO A 91 -12.43 -15.91 5.35
C PRO A 91 -10.92 -15.68 5.46
N TRP A 92 -10.43 -14.93 6.45
CA TRP A 92 -9.01 -14.64 6.59
C TRP A 92 -8.32 -15.56 7.61
N PRO A 93 -7.13 -16.11 7.31
CA PRO A 93 -6.36 -15.97 6.06
C PRO A 93 -6.82 -16.89 4.92
N GLY A 94 -7.74 -17.82 5.20
CA GLY A 94 -8.15 -18.87 4.29
C GLY A 94 -7.06 -19.93 4.07
N ASP A 95 -7.34 -20.89 3.20
CA ASP A 95 -6.40 -21.92 2.76
C ASP A 95 -5.53 -21.41 1.61
N PRO A 96 -4.25 -21.81 1.53
CA PRO A 96 -3.37 -21.45 0.42
C PRO A 96 -3.87 -22.08 -0.90
N ALA A 97 -3.89 -21.29 -1.97
CA ALA A 97 -4.28 -21.74 -3.30
C ALA A 97 -3.16 -21.51 -4.33
N PRO A 98 -2.94 -22.41 -5.31
CA PRO A 98 -2.03 -22.14 -6.42
C PRO A 98 -2.50 -20.93 -7.24
N VAL A 99 -1.55 -20.09 -7.68
CA VAL A 99 -1.85 -18.94 -8.55
C VAL A 99 -2.55 -19.39 -9.84
N GLU A 100 -2.17 -20.54 -10.41
CA GLU A 100 -2.82 -21.07 -11.62
C GLU A 100 -4.30 -21.40 -11.39
N LEU A 101 -4.65 -21.97 -10.24
CA LEU A 101 -6.04 -22.28 -9.89
C LEU A 101 -6.90 -21.00 -9.87
N VAL A 102 -6.36 -19.91 -9.33
CA VAL A 102 -7.04 -18.61 -9.33
C VAL A 102 -7.19 -18.05 -10.74
N LEU A 103 -6.15 -18.17 -11.58
CA LEU A 103 -6.19 -17.70 -12.96
C LEU A 103 -7.24 -18.47 -13.78
N ASP A 104 -7.36 -19.77 -13.57
CA ASP A 104 -8.38 -20.61 -14.22
C ASP A 104 -9.79 -20.29 -13.73
N THR A 105 -9.98 -20.14 -12.41
CA THR A 105 -11.26 -19.72 -11.83
C THR A 105 -11.70 -18.36 -12.35
N TYR A 106 -10.76 -17.42 -12.47
CA TYR A 106 -11.02 -16.11 -13.07
C TYR A 106 -11.41 -16.21 -14.56
N ARG A 107 -10.72 -17.08 -15.32
CA ARG A 107 -10.97 -17.33 -16.74
C ARG A 107 -12.39 -17.83 -16.98
N GLU A 108 -12.83 -18.77 -16.15
CA GLU A 108 -14.20 -19.28 -16.15
C GLU A 108 -15.21 -18.20 -15.76
N LEU A 109 -14.93 -17.44 -14.71
CA LEU A 109 -15.80 -16.34 -14.24
C LEU A 109 -16.10 -15.30 -15.32
N ILE A 110 -15.13 -14.97 -16.16
CA ILE A 110 -15.30 -14.00 -17.24
C ILE A 110 -15.75 -14.63 -18.57
N GLY A 111 -15.76 -15.96 -18.68
CA GLY A 111 -16.11 -16.69 -19.90
C GLY A 111 -15.20 -16.41 -21.09
N ARG A 112 -13.92 -16.06 -20.86
CA ARG A 112 -12.95 -15.69 -21.91
C ARG A 112 -11.63 -16.41 -21.70
N THR A 113 -11.04 -16.94 -22.77
CA THR A 113 -9.86 -17.82 -22.71
C THR A 113 -8.58 -17.22 -23.29
N ASP A 114 -8.56 -15.93 -23.60
CA ASP A 114 -7.40 -15.28 -24.23
C ASP A 114 -6.24 -15.05 -23.26
N ASP A 115 -5.00 -15.35 -23.70
CA ASP A 115 -3.75 -15.18 -22.94
C ASP A 115 -3.55 -13.74 -22.43
N LEU A 116 -4.11 -12.76 -23.15
CA LEU A 116 -4.14 -11.37 -22.74
C LEU A 116 -4.81 -11.22 -21.37
N MET A 117 -5.99 -11.84 -21.15
CA MET A 117 -6.73 -11.76 -19.90
C MET A 117 -5.98 -12.44 -18.75
N ARG A 118 -5.25 -13.53 -19.03
CA ARG A 118 -4.38 -14.20 -18.06
C ARG A 118 -3.25 -13.28 -17.59
N ASN A 119 -2.56 -12.63 -18.53
CA ASN A 119 -1.51 -11.66 -18.20
C ASN A 119 -2.05 -10.47 -17.39
N TRP A 120 -3.28 -10.05 -17.69
CA TRP A 120 -3.96 -8.99 -16.94
C TRP A 120 -4.30 -9.42 -15.52
N ALA A 121 -4.82 -10.64 -15.34
CA ALA A 121 -5.13 -11.19 -14.02
C ALA A 121 -3.87 -11.33 -13.16
N ARG A 122 -2.73 -11.76 -13.72
CA ARG A 122 -1.42 -11.70 -13.04
C ARG A 122 -1.04 -10.28 -12.61
N GLY A 123 -1.28 -9.30 -13.48
CA GLY A 123 -1.10 -7.89 -13.14
C GLY A 123 -2.00 -7.44 -11.98
N ALA A 124 -3.25 -7.92 -11.93
CA ALA A 124 -4.18 -7.62 -10.84
C ALA A 124 -3.78 -8.30 -9.52
N LEU A 125 -3.30 -9.55 -9.56
CA LEU A 125 -2.78 -10.25 -8.39
C LEU A 125 -1.61 -9.50 -7.76
N ARG A 126 -0.66 -9.03 -8.57
CA ARG A 126 0.42 -8.16 -8.08
C ARG A 126 -0.12 -6.90 -7.41
N ARG A 127 -1.04 -6.18 -8.05
CA ARG A 127 -1.65 -4.98 -7.43
C ARG A 127 -2.38 -5.29 -6.11
N LEU A 128 -3.09 -6.42 -6.03
CA LEU A 128 -3.77 -6.86 -4.81
C LEU A 128 -2.75 -7.23 -3.72
N HIS A 129 -1.63 -7.83 -4.11
CA HIS A 129 -0.52 -8.14 -3.22
C HIS A 129 0.12 -6.86 -2.66
N ASP A 130 0.45 -5.92 -3.54
CA ASP A 130 1.04 -4.63 -3.19
C ASP A 130 0.13 -3.80 -2.28
N SER A 131 -1.17 -4.02 -2.36
CA SER A 131 -2.18 -3.38 -1.52
C SER A 131 -2.67 -4.24 -0.36
N ALA A 132 -2.00 -5.36 -0.07
CA ALA A 132 -2.25 -6.27 1.05
C ALA A 132 -3.69 -6.86 1.12
N TRP A 133 -4.38 -6.92 -0.02
CA TRP A 133 -5.62 -7.68 -0.18
C TRP A 133 -5.36 -9.17 -0.38
N VAL A 134 -4.18 -9.52 -0.91
CA VAL A 134 -3.71 -10.91 -1.00
C VAL A 134 -2.26 -10.98 -0.54
N VAL A 135 -1.81 -12.15 -0.10
CA VAL A 135 -0.39 -12.48 0.05
C VAL A 135 -0.05 -13.47 -1.04
N MET A 136 1.01 -13.21 -1.80
CA MET A 136 1.45 -14.07 -2.88
C MET A 136 2.92 -14.40 -2.63
N ASP A 137 3.25 -15.68 -2.60
CA ASP A 137 4.59 -16.19 -2.35
C ASP A 137 4.75 -17.55 -3.02
N ASP A 138 5.92 -17.83 -3.63
CA ASP A 138 6.25 -19.10 -4.29
C ASP A 138 5.13 -19.69 -5.19
N GLY A 139 4.41 -18.85 -5.92
CA GLY A 139 3.34 -19.29 -6.82
C GLY A 139 2.04 -19.71 -6.12
N VAL A 140 1.94 -19.45 -4.82
CA VAL A 140 0.77 -19.63 -3.96
C VAL A 140 0.19 -18.26 -3.61
N VAL A 141 -1.13 -18.22 -3.38
CA VAL A 141 -1.85 -17.03 -2.94
C VAL A 141 -2.73 -17.35 -1.71
N LEU A 142 -2.81 -16.39 -0.81
CA LEU A 142 -3.63 -16.37 0.41
C LEU A 142 -4.38 -15.04 0.50
N LEU A 143 -5.46 -15.00 1.30
CA LEU A 143 -6.13 -13.74 1.58
C LEU A 143 -5.26 -12.85 2.47
N GLY A 144 -5.15 -11.58 2.09
CA GLY A 144 -4.26 -10.64 2.72
C GLY A 144 -4.87 -10.01 3.99
N PRO A 145 -4.05 -9.36 4.83
CA PRO A 145 -4.49 -8.75 6.09
C PRO A 145 -5.69 -7.82 5.96
N ARG A 146 -5.87 -7.14 4.81
CA ARG A 146 -7.05 -6.27 4.61
C ARG A 146 -8.38 -7.02 4.57
N CYS A 147 -8.39 -8.31 4.21
CA CYS A 147 -9.59 -9.14 4.25
C CYS A 147 -10.09 -9.35 5.69
N ALA A 148 -9.20 -9.35 6.69
CA ALA A 148 -9.58 -9.43 8.10
C ALA A 148 -10.34 -8.18 8.60
N LEU A 149 -10.32 -7.08 7.83
CA LEU A 149 -11.10 -5.88 8.13
C LEU A 149 -12.55 -5.98 7.68
N TRP A 150 -12.94 -7.05 6.98
CA TRP A 150 -14.34 -7.24 6.63
C TRP A 150 -15.18 -7.41 7.91
N PRO A 151 -16.32 -6.68 8.02
CA PRO A 151 -17.22 -6.85 9.14
C PRO A 151 -17.82 -8.26 9.12
N VAL A 152 -18.04 -8.83 10.31
CA VAL A 152 -18.67 -10.16 10.45
C VAL A 152 -20.07 -10.15 9.82
N GLU A 153 -20.76 -9.01 9.88
CA GLU A 153 -22.08 -8.78 9.28
C GLU A 153 -22.05 -8.91 7.74
N ALA A 154 -20.91 -8.68 7.10
CA ALA A 154 -20.75 -8.84 5.67
C ALA A 154 -20.51 -10.30 5.25
N HIS A 155 -20.18 -11.21 6.18
CA HIS A 155 -19.80 -12.58 5.85
C HIS A 155 -20.91 -13.33 5.12
N ALA A 156 -22.19 -13.15 5.51
CA ALA A 156 -23.31 -13.80 4.83
C ALA A 156 -23.41 -13.41 3.34
N GLN A 157 -23.16 -12.13 3.02
CA GLN A 157 -23.16 -11.65 1.63
C GLN A 157 -21.95 -12.19 0.86
N LEU A 158 -20.78 -12.27 1.50
CA LEU A 158 -19.58 -12.85 0.90
C LEU A 158 -19.74 -14.35 0.65
N GLN A 159 -20.35 -15.10 1.56
CA GLN A 159 -20.66 -16.51 1.36
C GLN A 159 -21.57 -16.71 0.14
N GLU A 160 -22.62 -15.89 0.02
CA GLU A 160 -23.53 -15.95 -1.12
C GLU A 160 -22.84 -15.60 -2.44
N LEU A 161 -21.93 -14.62 -2.44
CA LEU A 161 -21.07 -14.33 -3.57
C LEU A 161 -20.25 -15.58 -3.95
N VAL A 162 -19.55 -16.19 -3.00
CA VAL A 162 -18.66 -17.34 -3.22
C VAL A 162 -19.41 -18.57 -3.73
N ARG A 163 -20.64 -18.81 -3.28
CA ARG A 163 -21.50 -19.89 -3.80
C ARG A 163 -21.89 -19.71 -5.26
N ARG A 164 -21.94 -18.47 -5.75
CA ARG A 164 -22.29 -18.16 -7.16
C ARG A 164 -21.10 -18.15 -8.11
N LEU A 165 -19.88 -18.11 -7.58
CA LEU A 165 -18.67 -18.14 -8.40
C LEU A 165 -18.44 -19.56 -8.95
N PRO A 166 -17.78 -19.69 -10.11
CA PRO A 166 -17.42 -20.99 -10.66
C PRO A 166 -16.61 -21.82 -9.66
N GLU A 167 -16.83 -23.13 -9.66
CA GLU A 167 -16.07 -24.02 -8.78
C GLU A 167 -14.68 -24.27 -9.34
N PRO A 168 -13.60 -24.02 -8.59
CA PRO A 168 -12.25 -24.29 -9.04
C PRO A 168 -12.07 -25.80 -9.24
N GLU A 169 -11.62 -26.20 -10.43
CA GLU A 169 -11.12 -27.55 -10.69
C GLU A 169 -9.81 -27.75 -9.91
N ARG A 170 -9.94 -28.18 -8.65
CA ARG A 170 -8.79 -28.52 -7.82
C ARG A 170 -8.18 -29.79 -8.40
N PRO A 171 -6.92 -29.78 -8.88
CA PRO A 171 -6.26 -31.02 -9.20
C PRO A 171 -6.32 -31.89 -7.94
N GLU A 172 -6.79 -33.13 -8.06
CA GLU A 172 -6.68 -34.10 -6.99
C GLU A 172 -5.21 -34.13 -6.60
N LEU A 173 -4.88 -33.54 -5.46
CA LEU A 173 -3.63 -33.82 -4.78
C LEU A 173 -3.71 -35.30 -4.46
N THR A 174 -3.15 -36.14 -5.32
CA THR A 174 -2.66 -37.43 -4.89
C THR A 174 -1.69 -37.09 -3.76
N VAL A 175 -2.19 -37.22 -2.54
CA VAL A 175 -1.37 -37.24 -1.34
C VAL A 175 -0.49 -38.45 -1.54
N VAL A 176 0.67 -38.24 -2.16
CA VAL A 176 1.81 -39.12 -2.01
C VAL A 176 2.11 -39.01 -0.53
N GLY A 177 1.58 -39.96 0.24
CA GLY A 177 1.79 -39.97 1.69
C GLY A 177 3.28 -39.84 1.95
N ASP A 178 3.66 -39.12 3.01
CA ASP A 178 5.05 -38.85 3.35
C ASP A 178 5.95 -40.10 3.30
N ALA A 179 5.38 -41.31 3.47
CA ALA A 179 6.06 -42.58 3.28
C ALA A 179 6.70 -42.78 1.90
N ASP A 180 6.06 -42.33 0.82
CA ASP A 180 6.53 -42.55 -0.56
C ASP A 180 7.56 -41.49 -0.99
N ILE A 181 7.42 -40.24 -0.52
CA ILE A 181 8.44 -39.19 -0.69
C ILE A 181 9.69 -39.53 0.12
N VAL A 182 9.53 -40.05 1.34
CA VAL A 182 10.64 -40.52 2.18
C VAL A 182 11.27 -41.79 1.61
N ALA A 183 10.52 -42.67 0.95
CA ALA A 183 11.07 -43.84 0.27
C ALA A 183 11.88 -43.46 -0.98
N ALA A 184 11.40 -42.51 -1.79
CA ALA A 184 12.14 -41.98 -2.94
C ALA A 184 13.41 -41.22 -2.51
N ALA A 185 13.31 -40.38 -1.47
CA ALA A 185 14.45 -39.66 -0.91
C ALA A 185 15.47 -40.62 -0.26
N ARG A 186 15.04 -41.72 0.39
CA ARG A 186 15.95 -42.74 0.94
C ARG A 186 16.66 -43.53 -0.15
N GLY A 187 16.01 -43.79 -1.29
CA GLY A 187 16.63 -44.43 -2.45
C GLY A 187 17.72 -43.57 -3.10
N GLU A 188 17.45 -42.26 -3.25
CA GLU A 188 18.43 -41.31 -3.79
C GLU A 188 19.57 -41.02 -2.81
N VAL A 189 19.29 -40.93 -1.51
CA VAL A 189 20.31 -40.73 -0.47
C VAL A 189 21.17 -41.98 -0.28
N ALA A 190 20.64 -43.20 -0.43
CA ALA A 190 21.44 -44.42 -0.41
C ALA A 190 22.39 -44.53 -1.62
N ALA A 191 21.90 -44.18 -2.82
CA ALA A 191 22.74 -44.15 -4.03
C ALA A 191 23.81 -43.04 -3.97
N ARG A 192 23.50 -41.90 -3.34
CA ARG A 192 24.44 -40.79 -3.14
C ARG A 192 25.42 -41.06 -1.99
N ALA A 193 25.03 -41.83 -0.97
CA ALA A 193 25.91 -42.27 0.12
C ALA A 193 26.92 -43.34 -0.33
N GLU A 194 26.56 -44.25 -1.23
CA GLU A 194 27.54 -45.16 -1.86
C GLU A 194 28.56 -44.41 -2.74
N ALA A 195 28.12 -43.35 -3.43
CA ALA A 195 29.03 -42.49 -4.20
C ALA A 195 29.93 -41.60 -3.33
N VAL A 196 29.45 -41.18 -2.16
CA VAL A 196 30.19 -40.32 -1.21
C VAL A 196 31.14 -41.14 -0.33
N THR A 197 30.78 -42.36 0.07
CA THR A 197 31.69 -43.28 0.80
C THR A 197 32.88 -43.73 -0.05
N ALA A 198 32.71 -43.82 -1.37
CA ALA A 198 33.81 -44.03 -2.31
C ALA A 198 34.73 -42.79 -2.46
N ALA A 199 34.20 -41.58 -2.24
CA ALA A 199 34.94 -40.32 -2.35
C ALA A 199 35.60 -39.88 -1.02
N GLU A 200 35.02 -40.23 0.13
CA GLU A 200 35.49 -39.83 1.46
C GLU A 200 36.51 -40.78 2.10
N ALA A 201 36.81 -41.92 1.47
CA ALA A 201 37.99 -42.73 1.81
C ALA A 201 39.33 -42.03 1.48
N VAL A 202 39.31 -40.86 0.84
CA VAL A 202 40.50 -40.12 0.38
C VAL A 202 40.80 -38.85 1.19
N ALA A 203 39.93 -38.39 2.09
CA ALA A 203 40.15 -37.14 2.82
C ALA A 203 39.70 -37.23 4.29
N GLY A 204 40.67 -37.42 5.19
CA GLY A 204 40.44 -37.50 6.62
C GLY A 204 40.35 -36.16 7.35
N ALA A 205 39.55 -36.20 8.42
CA ALA A 205 39.71 -35.60 9.76
C ALA A 205 39.72 -34.05 9.94
N GLU A 206 38.65 -33.50 10.53
CA GLU A 206 38.62 -33.04 11.95
C GLU A 206 37.27 -32.34 12.33
N ALA A 207 36.79 -32.68 13.54
CA ALA A 207 35.90 -31.96 14.50
C ALA A 207 34.61 -31.26 14.00
N ALA A 208 33.36 -31.60 14.37
CA ALA A 208 32.66 -31.98 15.63
C ALA A 208 31.70 -30.87 16.15
N ALA A 209 30.45 -31.29 16.39
CA ALA A 209 29.38 -30.74 17.23
C ALA A 209 28.71 -29.40 16.80
N GLY A 210 27.38 -29.25 16.80
CA GLY A 210 26.25 -30.09 17.20
C GLY A 210 24.99 -29.23 17.34
N ALA A 211 23.81 -29.83 17.18
CA ALA A 211 22.52 -29.53 17.84
C ALA A 211 21.35 -29.90 16.92
N GLU A 212 20.82 -31.11 17.12
CA GLU A 212 19.51 -31.54 16.62
C GLU A 212 18.39 -30.78 17.35
N ALA A 213 17.44 -30.23 16.60
CA ALA A 213 16.13 -29.88 17.10
C ALA A 213 15.07 -30.51 16.17
N VAL A 214 14.32 -31.44 16.77
CA VAL A 214 13.26 -32.24 16.16
C VAL A 214 12.13 -31.33 15.67
N MET A 215 11.88 -31.29 14.36
CA MET A 215 10.69 -30.68 13.77
C MET A 215 9.48 -31.58 14.03
N SER A 216 8.60 -31.15 14.93
CA SER A 216 7.27 -31.73 15.07
C SER A 216 6.32 -30.94 14.17
N ALA A 217 5.77 -31.62 13.16
CA ALA A 217 4.69 -31.13 12.32
C ALA A 217 3.38 -31.25 13.10
N ASP A 218 2.86 -30.13 13.61
CA ASP A 218 1.44 -29.91 13.93
C ASP A 218 1.25 -28.49 14.48
N VAL A 219 1.16 -27.48 13.60
CA VAL A 219 0.57 -26.17 13.92
C VAL A 219 -0.14 -25.62 12.68
N VAL A 220 -1.36 -26.07 12.41
CA VAL A 220 -2.30 -25.36 11.51
C VAL A 220 -3.62 -25.18 12.25
N ALA A 221 -3.64 -24.28 13.24
CA ALA A 221 -4.84 -23.66 13.79
C ALA A 221 -4.42 -22.55 14.76
N GLY A 222 -4.61 -21.28 14.40
CA GLY A 222 -4.34 -20.19 15.35
C GLY A 222 -4.19 -18.76 14.81
N ALA A 223 -4.58 -18.47 13.56
CA ALA A 223 -4.75 -17.06 13.16
C ALA A 223 -6.11 -16.59 13.70
N GLY A 224 -6.11 -15.64 14.63
CA GLY A 224 -7.31 -15.15 15.29
C GLY A 224 -7.39 -13.62 15.25
N ARG A 225 -8.57 -13.11 14.90
CA ARG A 225 -8.92 -11.69 15.03
C ARG A 225 -9.05 -11.35 16.51
N VAL A 226 -8.20 -10.44 17.01
CA VAL A 226 -8.40 -9.87 18.35
C VAL A 226 -9.19 -8.58 18.18
N GLU A 227 -10.44 -8.58 18.65
CA GLU A 227 -11.26 -7.37 18.74
C GLU A 227 -10.65 -6.42 19.77
N GLY A 228 -10.31 -5.21 19.33
CA GLY A 228 -9.63 -4.25 20.17
C GLY A 228 -9.29 -2.95 19.45
N GLY A 229 -10.21 -2.45 18.62
CA GLY A 229 -10.14 -1.05 18.19
C GLY A 229 -10.60 -0.19 19.35
N VAL A 230 -9.70 0.20 20.26
CA VAL A 230 -10.00 1.27 21.22
C VAL A 230 -10.46 2.46 20.39
N ALA A 231 -11.62 3.03 20.71
CA ALA A 231 -12.18 4.15 20.00
C ALA A 231 -11.25 5.36 20.12
N GLU A 232 -10.38 5.52 19.12
CA GLU A 232 -9.21 6.41 19.08
C GLU A 232 -9.56 7.87 19.40
N PHE A 233 -10.81 8.26 19.14
CA PHE A 233 -11.29 9.63 19.20
C PHE A 233 -12.41 9.83 20.21
N ASP A 234 -12.75 8.85 21.05
CA ASP A 234 -13.89 8.96 21.98
C ASP A 234 -13.78 10.14 22.95
N ASP A 235 -12.56 10.47 23.38
CA ASP A 235 -12.31 11.63 24.24
C ASP A 235 -12.51 12.97 23.51
N LEU A 236 -12.26 13.01 22.19
CA LEU A 236 -12.53 14.19 21.35
C LEU A 236 -14.01 14.30 20.97
N LEU A 237 -14.65 13.16 20.72
CA LEU A 237 -16.00 13.09 20.16
C LEU A 237 -17.09 13.03 21.23
N GLY A 238 -16.78 12.60 22.46
CA GLY A 238 -17.76 12.37 23.52
C GLY A 238 -18.48 13.64 24.01
N GLY A 239 -17.94 14.83 23.74
CA GLY A 239 -18.58 16.11 24.03
C GLY A 239 -19.60 16.58 22.98
N TYR A 240 -19.72 15.88 21.85
CA TYR A 240 -20.59 16.26 20.74
C TYR A 240 -21.87 15.41 20.71
N ASP A 241 -22.94 15.98 20.16
CA ASP A 241 -24.12 15.20 19.79
C ASP A 241 -23.82 14.30 18.57
N GLU A 242 -24.68 13.31 18.35
CA GLU A 242 -24.50 12.33 17.28
C GLU A 242 -24.37 12.97 15.90
N ARG A 243 -25.10 14.07 15.67
CA ARG A 243 -25.05 14.80 14.40
C ARG A 243 -23.69 15.43 14.15
N ARG A 244 -23.12 16.13 15.13
CA ARG A 244 -21.79 16.77 15.02
C ARG A 244 -20.68 15.74 14.99
N ARG A 245 -20.84 14.64 15.71
CA ARG A 245 -19.93 13.48 15.67
C ARG A 245 -19.86 12.89 14.26
N ALA A 246 -21.00 12.57 13.67
CA ALA A 246 -21.08 12.08 12.29
C ALA A 246 -20.47 13.06 11.28
N GLU A 247 -20.71 14.37 11.46
CA GLU A 247 -20.13 15.41 10.59
C GLU A 247 -18.59 15.48 10.69
N LEU A 248 -18.02 15.39 11.89
CA LEU A 248 -16.57 15.37 12.11
C LEU A 248 -15.94 14.13 11.47
N VAL A 249 -16.56 12.96 11.68
CA VAL A 249 -16.09 11.70 11.10
C VAL A 249 -16.18 11.75 9.57
N ALA A 250 -17.29 12.23 9.00
CA ALA A 250 -17.43 12.40 7.55
C ALA A 250 -16.38 13.35 6.97
N ALA A 251 -16.18 14.52 7.58
CA ALA A 251 -15.16 15.47 7.13
C ALA A 251 -13.75 14.87 7.21
N PHE A 252 -13.41 14.19 8.30
CA PHE A 252 -12.14 13.46 8.46
C PHE A 252 -11.93 12.45 7.33
N MET A 253 -12.93 11.64 7.06
CA MET A 253 -12.90 10.60 6.02
C MET A 253 -12.66 11.21 4.64
N VAL A 254 -13.41 12.27 4.32
CA VAL A 254 -13.37 12.93 3.02
C VAL A 254 -12.03 13.65 2.80
N VAL A 255 -11.52 14.44 3.74
CA VAL A 255 -10.21 15.13 3.55
C VAL A 255 -9.03 14.16 3.51
N GLU A 256 -9.14 13.01 4.19
CA GLU A 256 -8.14 11.96 4.15
C GLU A 256 -8.12 11.22 2.81
N HIS A 257 -9.26 11.01 2.15
CA HIS A 257 -9.34 10.11 0.98
C HIS A 257 -9.59 10.81 -0.36
N ALA A 258 -10.07 12.06 -0.36
CA ALA A 258 -10.29 12.80 -1.59
C ALA A 258 -8.99 13.00 -2.39
N ALA A 259 -9.04 12.81 -3.71
CA ALA A 259 -7.91 13.18 -4.57
C ALA A 259 -7.68 14.70 -4.55
N GLU A 260 -8.77 15.46 -4.67
CA GLU A 260 -8.75 16.92 -4.77
C GLU A 260 -9.13 17.61 -3.44
N PRO A 261 -8.65 18.85 -3.20
CA PRO A 261 -9.10 19.65 -2.06
C PRO A 261 -10.62 19.86 -2.05
N VAL A 262 -11.21 19.64 -0.88
CA VAL A 262 -12.65 19.63 -0.63
C VAL A 262 -13.12 21.04 -0.30
N GLN A 263 -14.21 21.50 -0.92
CA GLN A 263 -14.76 22.83 -0.63
C GLN A 263 -15.19 22.96 0.83
N GLU A 264 -14.83 24.07 1.46
CA GLU A 264 -15.14 24.35 2.87
C GLU A 264 -16.64 24.29 3.13
N VAL A 265 -17.46 24.82 2.23
CA VAL A 265 -18.92 24.89 2.38
C VAL A 265 -19.60 23.53 2.46
N ARG A 266 -18.91 22.46 2.05
CA ARG A 266 -19.46 21.11 1.98
C ARG A 266 -19.69 20.49 3.36
N PHE A 267 -18.88 20.88 4.34
CA PHE A 267 -18.93 20.32 5.69
C PHE A 267 -18.97 21.44 6.73
N ALA A 268 -19.89 21.37 7.69
CA ALA A 268 -19.89 22.25 8.85
C ALA A 268 -18.58 22.11 9.64
N ALA A 269 -18.01 20.90 9.71
CA ALA A 269 -16.72 20.66 10.35
C ALA A 269 -15.53 21.37 9.67
N LEU A 270 -15.67 21.76 8.39
CA LEU A 270 -14.65 22.57 7.71
C LEU A 270 -14.91 24.08 7.85
N ARG A 271 -16.18 24.51 7.91
CA ARG A 271 -16.55 25.93 8.07
C ARG A 271 -16.31 26.45 9.49
N ASP A 272 -16.82 25.73 10.49
CA ASP A 272 -16.80 26.16 11.88
C ASP A 272 -15.38 26.02 12.46
N PRO A 273 -14.76 27.12 12.95
CA PRO A 273 -13.42 27.06 13.52
C PRO A 273 -13.25 26.08 14.69
N ALA A 274 -14.27 25.90 15.53
CA ALA A 274 -14.21 24.99 16.67
C ALA A 274 -14.22 23.52 16.21
N LEU A 275 -15.14 23.16 15.32
CA LEU A 275 -15.17 21.81 14.75
C LEU A 275 -13.92 21.53 13.90
N ARG A 276 -13.43 22.53 13.16
CA ARG A 276 -12.20 22.41 12.38
C ARG A 276 -10.97 22.19 13.26
N HIS A 277 -10.94 22.79 14.45
CA HIS A 277 -9.89 22.54 15.43
C HIS A 277 -9.90 21.07 15.90
N THR A 278 -11.07 20.55 16.29
CA THR A 278 -11.24 19.13 16.66
C THR A 278 -10.86 18.18 15.52
N LEU A 279 -11.26 18.49 14.29
CA LEU A 279 -10.84 17.75 13.10
C LEU A 279 -9.32 17.76 12.93
N GLY A 280 -8.67 18.89 13.20
CA GLY A 280 -7.21 19.02 13.23
C GLY A 280 -6.56 18.13 14.27
N GLU A 281 -7.13 18.03 15.47
CA GLU A 281 -6.63 17.14 16.53
C GLU A 281 -6.80 15.66 16.17
N MET A 282 -7.93 15.27 15.57
CA MET A 282 -8.14 13.92 15.05
C MET A 282 -7.07 13.56 14.02
N LEU A 283 -6.78 14.47 13.07
CA LEU A 283 -5.73 14.29 12.07
C LEU A 283 -4.34 14.18 12.72
N ALA A 284 -4.04 15.03 13.70
CA ALA A 284 -2.74 15.07 14.38
C ALA A 284 -2.38 13.74 15.06
N ARG A 285 -3.36 13.01 15.62
CA ARG A 285 -3.15 11.67 16.20
C ARG A 285 -2.64 10.65 15.19
N ARG A 286 -2.95 10.83 13.90
CA ARG A 286 -2.47 10.00 12.78
C ARG A 286 -1.26 10.59 12.06
N GLY A 287 -0.62 11.62 12.63
CA GLY A 287 0.51 12.32 12.00
C GLY A 287 0.11 13.16 10.80
N ARG A 288 -1.18 13.50 10.70
CA ARG A 288 -1.76 14.27 9.61
C ARG A 288 -2.00 15.71 10.07
N THR A 289 -2.05 16.62 9.11
CA THR A 289 -2.41 18.01 9.34
C THR A 289 -3.38 18.49 8.27
N LEU A 290 -4.25 19.42 8.63
CA LEU A 290 -5.21 20.03 7.72
C LEU A 290 -4.52 21.13 6.91
N ILE A 291 -4.62 21.06 5.58
CA ILE A 291 -3.97 21.96 4.63
C ILE A 291 -5.04 22.75 3.90
N GLN A 292 -4.93 24.07 3.99
CA GLN A 292 -5.81 25.00 3.31
C GLN A 292 -5.30 25.34 1.91
N HIS A 293 -6.21 25.30 0.94
CA HIS A 293 -6.05 25.78 -0.43
C HIS A 293 -7.17 26.78 -0.71
N ARG A 294 -6.97 28.05 -0.32
CA ARG A 294 -8.00 29.12 -0.37
C ARG A 294 -9.25 28.72 0.44
N ASP A 295 -10.36 28.44 -0.23
CA ASP A 295 -11.66 28.02 0.31
C ASP A 295 -11.84 26.49 0.31
N ARG A 296 -10.74 25.75 0.14
CA ARG A 296 -10.74 24.28 0.10
C ARG A 296 -9.76 23.69 1.10
N TRP A 297 -10.02 22.47 1.52
CA TRP A 297 -9.28 21.77 2.55
C TRP A 297 -8.94 20.36 2.11
N ILE A 298 -7.73 19.92 2.45
CA ILE A 298 -7.28 18.53 2.29
C ILE A 298 -6.36 18.21 3.45
N SER A 299 -6.11 16.93 3.76
CA SER A 299 -5.09 16.57 4.74
C SER A 299 -3.75 16.22 4.09
N GLY A 300 -2.67 16.44 4.82
CA GLY A 300 -1.31 16.00 4.46
C GLY A 300 -0.58 15.43 5.65
N TYR A 301 0.66 14.96 5.45
CA TYR A 301 1.51 14.58 6.57
C TYR A 301 2.06 15.84 7.23
N ASP A 302 2.07 15.86 8.56
CA ASP A 302 2.81 16.87 9.30
C ASP A 302 4.32 16.75 9.00
N ASP A 303 5.03 17.87 9.01
CA ASP A 303 6.46 17.91 8.66
C ASP A 303 7.32 17.05 9.60
N GLY A 304 6.93 16.94 10.88
CA GLY A 304 7.61 16.11 11.87
C GLY A 304 7.40 14.61 11.64
N ALA A 305 6.19 14.21 11.23
CA ALA A 305 5.89 12.84 10.84
C ALA A 305 6.59 12.47 9.52
N ALA A 306 6.53 13.35 8.52
CA ALA A 306 7.22 13.17 7.25
C ALA A 306 8.75 13.04 7.42
N ALA A 307 9.35 13.88 8.28
CA ALA A 307 10.77 13.80 8.59
C ALA A 307 11.14 12.50 9.32
N ALA A 308 10.31 12.03 10.25
CA ALA A 308 10.54 10.78 10.96
C ALA A 308 10.49 9.57 10.02
N ILE A 309 9.52 9.53 9.10
CA ILE A 309 9.45 8.48 8.05
C ILE A 309 10.67 8.55 7.15
N GLY A 310 11.08 9.75 6.72
CA GLY A 310 12.28 9.92 5.92
C GLY A 310 13.56 9.45 6.62
N ALA A 311 13.67 9.68 7.94
CA ALA A 311 14.82 9.28 8.75
C ALA A 311 14.91 7.75 8.97
N LEU A 312 13.78 7.04 8.98
CA LEU A 312 13.77 5.57 9.06
C LEU A 312 14.43 4.92 7.83
N GLY A 313 14.45 5.61 6.69
CA GLY A 313 15.07 5.13 5.45
C GLY A 313 14.50 3.77 5.00
N VAL A 314 15.30 3.01 4.23
CA VAL A 314 14.95 1.64 3.80
C VAL A 314 15.13 0.63 4.94
N ALA A 315 16.00 0.92 5.92
CA ALA A 315 16.31 0.00 7.02
C ALA A 315 15.22 -0.06 8.10
N GLY A 316 14.37 0.97 8.22
CA GLY A 316 13.25 1.04 9.15
C GLY A 316 11.89 0.69 8.54
N THR A 317 11.84 0.36 7.24
CA THR A 317 10.61 -0.15 6.61
C THR A 317 10.44 -1.65 6.91
N PRO A 318 9.23 -2.12 7.26
CA PRO A 318 8.95 -3.55 7.42
C PRO A 318 9.45 -4.35 6.20
N GLU A 319 9.92 -5.58 6.37
CA GLU A 319 10.39 -6.42 5.23
C GLU A 319 9.31 -6.63 4.16
N THR A 320 8.03 -6.51 4.53
CA THR A 320 6.85 -6.60 3.64
C THR A 320 6.36 -5.26 3.11
N ALA A 321 6.93 -4.14 3.55
CA ALA A 321 6.59 -2.82 3.06
C ALA A 321 7.29 -2.59 1.72
N HIS A 322 6.52 -2.19 0.71
CA HIS A 322 7.11 -1.55 -0.48
C HIS A 322 7.80 -0.29 0.02
N GLY A 323 9.13 -0.32 0.15
CA GLY A 323 9.94 0.77 0.70
C GLY A 323 9.72 2.11 0.00
N PRO A 324 10.43 3.18 0.40
CA PRO A 324 10.35 4.47 -0.29
C PRO A 324 10.57 4.29 -1.81
N LEU A 325 9.97 5.18 -2.62
CA LEU A 325 10.09 5.20 -4.10
C LEU A 325 11.50 4.78 -4.52
N GLY A 326 11.62 3.80 -5.42
CA GLY A 326 12.92 3.35 -5.92
C GLY A 326 13.69 4.44 -6.65
N VAL A 327 14.97 4.16 -6.96
CA VAL A 327 15.83 5.13 -7.66
C VAL A 327 15.19 5.58 -8.97
N SER A 328 14.62 4.62 -9.70
CA SER A 328 14.02 4.82 -11.02
C SER A 328 12.73 5.64 -10.92
N GLU A 329 11.85 5.35 -9.96
CA GLU A 329 10.67 6.19 -9.70
C GLU A 329 11.06 7.61 -9.30
N ARG A 330 12.06 7.80 -8.43
CA ARG A 330 12.52 9.14 -8.04
C ARG A 330 13.11 9.91 -9.22
N ALA A 331 13.90 9.25 -10.07
CA ALA A 331 14.48 9.87 -11.25
C ALA A 331 13.38 10.32 -12.23
N VAL A 332 12.43 9.44 -12.54
CA VAL A 332 11.31 9.75 -13.44
C VAL A 332 10.42 10.85 -12.86
N LEU A 333 10.08 10.79 -11.57
CA LEU A 333 9.30 11.83 -10.91
C LEU A 333 10.02 13.18 -10.98
N THR A 334 11.33 13.20 -10.73
CA THR A 334 12.15 14.42 -10.81
C THR A 334 12.12 15.00 -12.22
N LEU A 335 12.30 14.19 -13.25
CA LEU A 335 12.22 14.65 -14.65
C LEU A 335 10.85 15.27 -14.94
N VAL A 336 9.75 14.60 -14.58
CA VAL A 336 8.41 15.18 -14.78
C VAL A 336 8.28 16.51 -14.05
N LEU A 337 8.74 16.62 -12.79
CA LEU A 337 8.66 17.87 -12.04
C LEU A 337 9.52 18.98 -12.65
N VAL A 338 10.69 18.67 -13.20
CA VAL A 338 11.53 19.67 -13.87
C VAL A 338 10.80 20.25 -15.08
N HIS A 339 10.28 19.38 -15.95
CA HIS A 339 9.65 19.81 -17.22
C HIS A 339 8.25 20.39 -17.04
N SER A 340 7.47 19.91 -16.08
CA SER A 340 6.11 20.39 -15.83
C SER A 340 6.02 21.53 -14.81
N VAL A 341 6.99 21.66 -13.89
CA VAL A 341 6.91 22.65 -12.79
C VAL A 341 8.08 23.60 -12.82
N ALA A 342 9.32 23.10 -12.77
CA ALA A 342 10.49 23.98 -12.59
C ALA A 342 10.71 24.90 -13.80
N ILE A 343 10.69 24.36 -15.02
CA ILE A 343 10.86 25.13 -16.26
C ILE A 343 9.71 26.13 -16.44
N PRO A 344 8.41 25.73 -16.44
CA PRO A 344 7.32 26.70 -16.60
C PRO A 344 7.30 27.78 -15.51
N ARG A 345 7.70 27.45 -14.27
CA ARG A 345 7.81 28.44 -13.19
C ARG A 345 8.94 29.43 -13.43
N ALA A 346 10.10 28.97 -13.91
CA ALA A 346 11.22 29.84 -14.25
C ALA A 346 10.87 30.79 -15.43
N GLU A 347 9.99 30.35 -16.33
CA GLU A 347 9.45 31.14 -17.44
C GLU A 347 8.27 32.06 -17.03
N GLY A 348 7.83 32.00 -15.77
CA GLY A 348 6.70 32.80 -15.26
C GLY A 348 5.32 32.30 -15.68
N LEU A 349 5.22 31.09 -16.24
CA LEU A 349 3.97 30.47 -16.69
C LEU A 349 3.20 29.79 -15.54
N LEU A 350 3.89 29.47 -14.44
CA LEU A 350 3.31 28.81 -13.27
C LEU A 350 3.56 29.63 -12.00
N PRO A 351 2.55 29.85 -11.13
CA PRO A 351 2.74 30.53 -9.85
C PRO A 351 3.74 29.81 -8.93
N GLU A 352 4.44 30.56 -8.09
CA GLU A 352 5.51 30.07 -7.22
C GLU A 352 5.06 28.91 -6.30
N ASP A 353 3.84 29.01 -5.74
CA ASP A 353 3.29 28.01 -4.81
C ASP A 353 2.40 26.94 -5.48
N SER A 354 2.17 27.01 -6.80
CA SER A 354 1.28 26.08 -7.49
C SER A 354 2.00 24.82 -7.95
N TRP A 355 1.55 23.65 -7.50
CA TRP A 355 2.07 22.36 -7.97
C TRP A 355 1.14 21.67 -8.98
N SER A 356 -0.01 22.27 -9.26
CA SER A 356 -0.89 21.86 -10.35
C SER A 356 -0.41 22.52 -11.63
N SER A 357 0.24 21.74 -12.49
CA SER A 357 0.77 22.25 -13.76
C SER A 357 -0.16 21.93 -14.93
N PRO A 358 -0.48 22.92 -15.79
CA PRO A 358 -1.12 22.68 -17.07
C PRO A 358 -0.13 22.27 -18.17
N HIS A 359 1.17 22.14 -17.86
CA HIS A 359 2.23 21.85 -18.84
C HIS A 359 2.66 20.37 -18.74
N PRO A 360 2.07 19.46 -19.54
CA PRO A 360 2.42 18.06 -19.51
C PRO A 360 3.84 17.82 -20.04
N THR A 361 4.56 16.90 -19.42
CA THR A 361 5.83 16.36 -19.92
C THR A 361 5.54 15.20 -20.88
N PRO A 362 5.81 15.31 -22.19
CA PRO A 362 5.60 14.22 -23.14
C PRO A 362 6.47 13.00 -22.82
N VAL A 363 6.01 11.79 -23.17
CA VAL A 363 6.80 10.57 -22.92
C VAL A 363 8.09 10.54 -23.75
N GLU A 364 8.05 11.12 -24.94
CA GLU A 364 9.22 11.28 -25.81
C GLU A 364 10.29 12.14 -25.16
N GLU A 365 9.89 13.17 -24.40
CA GLU A 365 10.81 14.03 -23.65
C GLU A 365 11.49 13.26 -22.53
N LEU A 366 10.71 12.47 -21.77
CA LEU A 366 11.25 11.59 -20.74
C LEU A 366 12.24 10.58 -21.32
N ARG A 367 11.94 10.00 -22.50
CA ARG A 367 12.82 9.05 -23.20
C ARG A 367 14.14 9.68 -23.66
N ARG A 368 14.17 10.98 -23.96
CA ARG A 368 15.40 11.70 -24.34
C ARG A 368 16.32 11.95 -23.15
N HIS A 369 15.74 12.21 -21.98
CA HIS A 369 16.50 12.66 -20.80
C HIS A 369 16.77 11.57 -19.77
N THR A 370 16.07 10.44 -19.83
CA THR A 370 16.32 9.30 -18.95
C THR A 370 17.45 8.40 -19.45
N GLN A 371 18.19 7.80 -18.51
CA GLN A 371 19.12 6.70 -18.77
C GLN A 371 18.49 5.32 -18.56
N LEU A 372 17.22 5.29 -18.13
CA LEU A 372 16.50 4.05 -17.87
C LEU A 372 16.11 3.34 -19.18
N PRO A 373 16.19 2.00 -19.24
CA PRO A 373 15.55 1.23 -20.29
C PRO A 373 14.06 1.54 -20.41
N ILE A 374 13.51 1.43 -21.63
CA ILE A 374 12.09 1.79 -21.91
C ILE A 374 11.12 1.04 -20.99
N GLY A 375 11.34 -0.27 -20.77
CA GLY A 375 10.47 -1.07 -19.90
C GLY A 375 10.49 -0.61 -18.44
N GLU A 376 11.64 -0.15 -17.95
CA GLU A 376 11.79 0.35 -16.59
C GLU A 376 11.18 1.74 -16.42
N LEU A 377 11.35 2.63 -17.41
CA LEU A 377 10.65 3.92 -17.48
C LEU A 377 9.12 3.73 -17.44
N GLU A 378 8.58 2.84 -18.27
CA GLU A 378 7.15 2.57 -18.33
C GLU A 378 6.62 1.94 -17.03
N SER A 379 7.43 1.11 -16.38
CA SER A 379 7.11 0.56 -15.06
C SER A 379 7.06 1.66 -14.00
N ALA A 380 8.08 2.51 -13.93
CA ALA A 380 8.14 3.62 -12.98
C ALA A 380 6.98 4.61 -13.17
N LEU A 381 6.64 4.97 -14.42
CA LEU A 381 5.50 5.83 -14.74
C LEU A 381 4.17 5.22 -14.27
N ARG A 382 4.02 3.90 -14.42
CA ARG A 382 2.83 3.18 -13.94
C ARG A 382 2.75 3.22 -12.42
N THR A 383 3.84 2.88 -11.72
CA THR A 383 3.92 2.91 -10.25
C THR A 383 3.61 4.29 -9.70
N LEU A 384 4.22 5.34 -10.24
CA LEU A 384 4.01 6.73 -9.81
C LEU A 384 2.56 7.20 -10.04
N ARG A 385 1.92 6.76 -11.13
CA ARG A 385 0.50 7.04 -11.38
C ARG A 385 -0.40 6.31 -10.39
N HIS A 386 -0.13 5.05 -10.07
CA HIS A 386 -0.88 4.31 -9.06
C HIS A 386 -0.73 4.93 -7.67
N ALA A 387 0.43 5.48 -7.35
CA ALA A 387 0.65 6.23 -6.12
C ALA A 387 -0.05 7.61 -6.10
N GLY A 388 -0.61 8.07 -7.23
CA GLY A 388 -1.19 9.41 -7.39
C GLY A 388 -0.15 10.54 -7.38
N LEU A 389 1.13 10.21 -7.54
CA LEU A 389 2.22 11.19 -7.67
C LEU A 389 2.26 11.77 -9.08
N LEU A 390 1.77 11.05 -10.09
CA LEU A 390 1.62 11.55 -11.45
C LEU A 390 0.17 11.48 -11.92
N GLY A 391 -0.27 12.52 -12.62
CA GLY A 391 -1.44 12.51 -13.49
C GLY A 391 -1.03 12.27 -14.94
N GLN A 392 -1.97 11.80 -15.76
CA GLN A 392 -1.77 11.67 -17.20
C GLN A 392 -2.80 12.54 -17.92
N VAL A 393 -2.32 13.49 -18.72
CA VAL A 393 -3.13 14.31 -19.61
C VAL A 393 -3.17 13.60 -20.96
N LYS A 394 -4.37 13.24 -21.42
CA LYS A 394 -4.54 12.64 -22.75
C LYS A 394 -4.21 13.68 -23.82
N ALA A 395 -3.53 13.25 -24.87
CA ALA A 395 -3.29 14.10 -26.03
C ALA A 395 -4.62 14.52 -26.65
N GLY A 396 -4.83 15.83 -26.73
CA GLY A 396 -5.95 16.47 -27.41
C GLY A 396 -5.41 17.23 -28.62
N GLU A 397 -5.77 18.51 -28.76
CA GLU A 397 -5.09 19.42 -29.69
C GLU A 397 -3.64 19.74 -29.25
N GLU A 398 -3.37 19.65 -27.94
CA GLU A 398 -2.03 19.77 -27.35
C GLU A 398 -1.38 18.38 -27.15
N ALA A 399 -0.05 18.37 -27.12
CA ALA A 399 0.73 17.18 -26.80
C ALA A 399 0.40 16.69 -25.38
N GLY A 400 -0.16 15.48 -25.27
CA GLY A 400 -0.42 14.83 -23.99
C GLY A 400 0.87 14.45 -23.26
N GLY A 401 0.74 14.06 -22.00
CA GLY A 401 1.91 13.69 -21.20
C GLY A 401 1.60 13.52 -19.72
N TYR A 402 2.63 13.65 -18.91
CA TYR A 402 2.57 13.47 -17.46
C TYR A 402 2.67 14.81 -16.74
N VAL A 403 1.88 14.98 -15.69
CA VAL A 403 1.87 16.15 -14.80
C VAL A 403 1.92 15.69 -13.34
N PRO A 404 2.23 16.57 -12.38
CA PRO A 404 2.14 16.23 -10.96
C PRO A 404 0.72 15.78 -10.62
N GLY A 405 0.63 14.70 -9.86
CA GLY A 405 -0.64 14.11 -9.46
C GLY A 405 -1.22 14.70 -8.17
N PRO A 406 -2.38 14.19 -7.73
CA PRO A 406 -3.13 14.76 -6.60
C PRO A 406 -2.38 14.75 -5.25
N GLN A 407 -1.38 13.89 -5.07
CA GLN A 407 -0.58 13.87 -3.83
C GLN A 407 0.13 15.20 -3.55
N PHE A 408 0.40 16.01 -4.57
CA PHE A 408 1.05 17.32 -4.39
C PHE A 408 0.16 18.35 -3.67
N HIS A 409 -1.17 18.18 -3.69
CA HIS A 409 -2.08 18.99 -2.87
C HIS A 409 -1.89 18.75 -1.37
N ARG A 410 -1.32 17.60 -1.00
CA ARG A 410 -1.15 17.17 0.39
C ARG A 410 0.19 17.59 1.00
N LEU A 411 1.00 18.36 0.26
CA LEU A 411 2.23 18.95 0.78
C LEU A 411 1.91 20.19 1.62
N THR A 412 2.48 20.23 2.84
CA THR A 412 2.49 21.43 3.68
C THR A 412 3.24 22.56 2.97
N ALA A 413 3.06 23.80 3.43
CA ALA A 413 3.82 24.92 2.89
C ALA A 413 5.34 24.74 3.06
N ALA A 414 5.80 24.12 4.16
CA ALA A 414 7.21 23.86 4.38
C ALA A 414 7.75 22.74 3.48
N ALA A 415 6.97 21.65 3.30
CA ALA A 415 7.31 20.57 2.38
C ALA A 415 7.39 21.06 0.93
N ARG A 416 6.43 21.89 0.48
CA ARG A 416 6.46 22.53 -0.84
C ARG A 416 7.72 23.38 -1.04
N ARG A 417 8.08 24.22 -0.06
CA ARG A 417 9.30 25.02 -0.13
C ARG A 417 10.56 24.16 -0.19
N ARG A 418 10.65 23.11 0.64
CA ARG A 418 11.79 22.19 0.62
C ARG A 418 11.91 21.50 -0.74
N LEU A 419 10.80 21.00 -1.27
CA LEU A 419 10.80 20.35 -2.58
C LEU A 419 11.18 21.32 -3.70
N GLN A 420 10.74 22.58 -3.62
CA GLN A 420 11.15 23.62 -4.56
C GLN A 420 12.67 23.87 -4.51
N GLU A 421 13.26 23.92 -3.31
CA GLU A 421 14.72 24.01 -3.17
C GLU A 421 15.43 22.82 -3.82
N GLU A 422 14.95 21.59 -3.59
CA GLU A 422 15.53 20.40 -4.24
C GLU A 422 15.43 20.47 -5.77
N LEU A 423 14.30 20.94 -6.32
CA LEU A 423 14.14 21.10 -7.77
C LEU A 423 15.07 22.16 -8.35
N ILE A 424 15.31 23.26 -7.64
CA ILE A 424 16.30 24.27 -8.05
C ILE A 424 17.69 23.64 -8.12
N LEU A 425 18.07 22.87 -7.10
CA LEU A 425 19.36 22.18 -7.05
C LEU A 425 19.48 21.13 -8.16
N ALA A 426 18.39 20.41 -8.47
CA ALA A 426 18.38 19.39 -9.52
C ALA A 426 18.41 19.98 -10.94
N ALA A 427 17.64 21.04 -11.21
CA ALA A 427 17.53 21.64 -12.54
C ALA A 427 18.72 22.55 -12.89
N GLY A 428 19.34 23.18 -11.88
CA GLY A 428 20.40 24.17 -12.10
C GLY A 428 21.36 24.28 -10.91
N PRO A 429 22.18 23.25 -10.63
CA PRO A 429 23.06 23.20 -9.45
C PRO A 429 24.08 24.34 -9.39
N ASN A 430 24.46 24.89 -10.54
CA ASN A 430 25.47 25.96 -10.68
C ASN A 430 24.85 27.36 -10.80
N THR A 431 23.55 27.52 -10.52
CA THR A 431 22.88 28.82 -10.59
C THR A 431 23.10 29.64 -9.31
N PRO A 432 23.06 30.98 -9.36
CA PRO A 432 23.12 31.82 -8.15
C PRO A 432 22.05 31.47 -7.12
N LEU A 433 20.87 31.04 -7.60
CA LEU A 433 19.77 30.62 -6.75
C LEU A 433 20.11 29.32 -5.99
N ALA A 434 20.74 28.34 -6.67
CA ALA A 434 21.24 27.13 -6.01
C ALA A 434 22.31 27.45 -4.96
N THR A 435 23.24 28.36 -5.24
CA THR A 435 24.24 28.82 -4.25
C THR A 435 23.57 29.44 -3.02
N ALA A 436 22.54 30.28 -3.22
CA ALA A 436 21.80 30.90 -2.12
C ALA A 436 21.03 29.86 -1.27
N VAL A 437 20.45 28.83 -1.89
CA VAL A 437 19.80 27.71 -1.20
C VAL A 437 20.80 26.96 -0.32
N LEU A 438 21.98 26.62 -0.87
CA LEU A 438 23.03 25.91 -0.11
C LEU A 438 23.54 26.73 1.06
N ALA A 439 23.82 28.03 0.87
CA ALA A 439 24.26 28.92 1.93
C ALA A 439 23.23 29.06 3.07
N ARG A 440 21.93 29.12 2.73
CA ARG A 440 20.86 29.14 3.74
C ARG A 440 20.78 27.84 4.53
N ARG A 441 21.05 26.69 3.89
CA ARG A 441 21.06 25.38 4.56
C ARG A 441 22.24 25.21 5.50
N SER A 442 23.43 25.70 5.15
CA SER A 442 24.60 25.62 6.02
C SER A 442 24.55 26.55 7.24
N ALA A 443 23.65 27.56 7.22
CA ALA A 443 23.43 28.48 8.33
C ALA A 443 22.37 28.00 9.34
N ARG A 444 21.66 26.90 9.04
CA ARG A 444 20.72 26.23 9.95
C ARG A 444 21.41 25.04 10.60
#